data_AF-A0A9Q0XC91-F1
#
_entry.id   AF-A0A9Q0XC91-F1
#
_cell.length_a   1.000
_cell.length_b   1.000
_cell.length_c   1.000
_cell.angle_alpha   90.00
_cell.angle_beta   90.00
_cell.angle_gamma   90.00
#
_symmetry.space_group_name_H-M   'P 1'
#
loop_
_entity.id
_entity.type
_entity.pdbx_description
1 polymer ?
#
loop_
_entity_poly.entity_id
_entity_poly.type
_entity_poly.pdbx_seq_one_letter_code
_entity_poly.pdbx_strand_id
1 'polypeptide(L)'
;MAAERLPGRLWAAAAAALFLGFGAASGAGTPEAGGGGGGGGLVTCGSVVKLLNPRHGVRLHSHDVRYGSGSGQQSVTGVTAVDDGNSYWRVRGKTSTVCERGTPVRCGQAIRLTHVNTGRNLHSHHFTSPLSGNQEVSAFGEDGEGDVLDDWTVLCSGRYWDRSSEVRFRHSSTDALLSVTGEQYGRPIHGQREVHAMAYSSQDCYWQAMEGIFMKPSEAPLLNPETYHGEL
;
A
#
# COMPACT_ATOMS: atom_id res chain seq x y z
N MET A 1 41.80 36.91 45.83
CA MET A 1 40.49 37.59 45.69
C MET A 1 39.45 36.48 45.64
N ALA A 2 38.93 36.06 46.79
CA ALA A 2 37.65 36.53 47.37
C ALA A 2 36.46 36.14 46.46
N ALA A 3 35.76 35.04 46.75
CA ALA A 3 34.61 34.89 47.68
C ALA A 3 33.29 34.89 46.87
N GLU A 4 32.67 33.73 46.66
CA GLU A 4 31.48 33.22 47.40
C GLU A 4 30.21 34.09 47.29
N ARG A 5 29.10 33.46 46.84
CA ARG A 5 27.79 33.41 47.56
C ARG A 5 26.67 32.80 46.70
N LEU A 6 26.28 31.57 47.00
CA LEU A 6 24.86 31.20 47.24
C LEU A 6 24.56 31.52 48.73
N PRO A 7 23.32 31.50 49.30
CA PRO A 7 22.08 30.86 48.83
C PRO A 7 20.78 31.68 49.09
N GLY A 8 19.62 31.12 48.74
CA GLY A 8 18.31 31.64 49.18
C GLY A 8 17.16 30.69 48.90
N ARG A 9 16.83 29.82 49.86
CA ARG A 9 15.55 29.11 49.98
C ARG A 9 14.66 29.87 50.93
N LEU A 10 13.39 30.13 50.60
CA LEU A 10 12.31 30.28 51.59
C LEU A 10 10.98 29.77 51.00
N TRP A 11 10.18 29.21 51.90
CA TRP A 11 8.96 28.42 51.67
C TRP A 11 7.70 29.28 51.51
N ALA A 12 6.69 28.75 50.83
CA ALA A 12 5.29 29.12 51.07
C ALA A 12 4.36 27.93 50.82
N ALA A 13 3.31 27.88 51.62
CA ALA A 13 2.55 26.72 52.03
C ALA A 13 1.39 26.32 51.10
N ALA A 14 0.83 25.15 51.41
CA ALA A 14 -0.28 24.47 50.76
C ALA A 14 -1.59 25.26 50.70
N ALA A 15 -2.40 24.95 49.69
CA ALA A 15 -3.86 25.05 49.76
C ALA A 15 -4.45 23.74 49.23
N ALA A 16 -5.06 22.99 50.15
CA ALA A 16 -5.90 21.84 49.86
C ALA A 16 -7.27 22.35 49.40
N ALA A 17 -7.72 21.93 48.21
CA ALA A 17 -9.11 22.05 47.81
C ALA A 17 -9.76 20.68 47.91
N LEU A 18 -10.55 20.48 48.97
CA LEU A 18 -11.57 19.44 49.04
C LEU A 18 -12.66 19.77 48.01
N PHE A 19 -12.85 18.90 47.03
CA PHE A 19 -14.13 18.81 46.31
C PHE A 19 -14.83 17.54 46.78
N LEU A 20 -15.87 17.74 47.59
CA LEU A 20 -16.89 16.74 47.89
C LEU A 20 -17.83 16.62 46.69
N GLY A 21 -18.25 15.39 46.44
CA GLY A 21 -18.71 14.93 45.14
C GLY A 21 -20.13 15.33 44.74
N PHE A 22 -20.52 14.90 43.55
CA PHE A 22 -21.84 14.32 43.30
C PHE A 22 -21.71 13.37 42.10
N GLY A 23 -22.18 12.14 42.29
CA GLY A 23 -22.15 11.11 41.26
C GLY A 23 -23.22 11.32 40.19
N ALA A 24 -22.91 10.89 38.98
CA ALA A 24 -23.89 10.38 38.03
C ALA A 24 -23.19 9.34 37.16
N ALA A 25 -23.58 8.09 37.34
CA ALA A 25 -23.29 7.02 36.39
C ALA A 25 -23.93 7.37 35.04
N SER A 26 -23.15 7.28 33.97
CA SER A 26 -23.69 7.07 32.61
C SER A 26 -22.64 6.33 31.81
N GLY A 27 -23.13 5.35 31.04
CA GLY A 27 -22.41 4.13 30.70
C GLY A 27 -21.15 4.32 29.85
N ALA A 28 -20.28 3.33 29.99
CA ALA A 28 -19.31 2.99 28.97
C ALA A 28 -20.05 2.67 27.67
N GLY A 29 -20.25 3.68 26.83
CA GLY A 29 -20.59 3.48 25.44
C GLY A 29 -19.38 2.85 24.77
N THR A 30 -19.49 1.55 24.48
CA THR A 30 -18.72 0.92 23.41
C THR A 30 -18.82 1.82 22.16
N PRO A 31 -17.74 2.08 21.41
CA PRO A 31 -17.90 2.66 20.09
C PRO A 31 -18.72 1.67 19.27
N GLU A 32 -20.00 1.96 19.12
CA GLU A 32 -20.82 1.32 18.11
C GLU A 32 -20.15 1.58 16.77
N ALA A 33 -19.87 0.50 16.06
CA ALA A 33 -19.46 0.54 14.68
C ALA A 33 -20.54 1.30 13.91
N GLY A 34 -20.26 2.58 13.61
CA GLY A 34 -21.08 3.40 12.76
C GLY A 34 -21.17 2.74 11.38
N GLY A 35 -22.30 2.09 11.13
CA GLY A 35 -22.72 1.63 9.82
C GLY A 35 -22.94 2.83 8.91
N GLY A 36 -21.89 3.23 8.18
CA GLY A 36 -21.97 4.10 7.03
C GLY A 36 -22.02 3.26 5.76
N GLY A 37 -23.21 3.16 5.15
CA GLY A 37 -23.42 2.45 3.89
C GLY A 37 -22.68 3.10 2.73
N GLY A 38 -21.56 2.52 2.36
CA GLY A 38 -21.00 2.55 1.00
C GLY A 38 -20.35 1.18 0.80
N GLY A 39 -20.89 0.36 -0.11
CA GLY A 39 -20.42 -1.01 -0.32
C GLY A 39 -18.97 -1.07 -0.81
N GLY A 40 -18.01 -0.98 0.11
CA GLY A 40 -16.59 -1.16 -0.17
C GLY A 40 -16.33 -2.60 -0.58
N GLY A 41 -16.07 -2.82 -1.86
CA GLY A 41 -15.69 -4.14 -2.35
C GLY A 41 -14.24 -4.48 -1.97
N LEU A 42 -13.92 -5.77 -1.88
CA LEU A 42 -12.54 -6.23 -1.64
C LEU A 42 -11.75 -6.29 -2.95
N VAL A 43 -10.45 -6.01 -2.90
CA VAL A 43 -9.54 -6.34 -3.99
C VAL A 43 -9.28 -7.85 -3.94
N THR A 44 -9.48 -8.52 -5.08
CA THR A 44 -9.29 -9.95 -5.22
C THR A 44 -8.25 -10.27 -6.28
N CYS A 45 -7.62 -11.43 -6.18
CA CYS A 45 -6.74 -11.93 -7.23
C CYS A 45 -7.46 -12.02 -8.58
N GLY A 46 -6.71 -11.72 -9.64
CA GLY A 46 -7.21 -11.57 -11.00
C GLY A 46 -7.84 -10.21 -11.30
N SER A 47 -8.10 -9.35 -10.30
CA SER A 47 -8.59 -7.99 -10.56
C SER A 47 -7.55 -7.18 -11.32
N VAL A 48 -8.03 -6.28 -12.18
CA VAL A 48 -7.23 -5.30 -12.91
C VAL A 48 -7.54 -3.94 -12.34
N VAL A 49 -6.54 -3.24 -11.81
CA VAL A 49 -6.73 -1.99 -11.05
C VAL A 49 -5.80 -0.90 -11.56
N LYS A 50 -6.19 0.36 -11.37
CA LYS A 50 -5.23 1.47 -11.32
C LYS A 50 -4.88 1.74 -9.86
N LEU A 51 -3.64 2.11 -9.60
CA LEU A 51 -3.16 2.49 -8.27
C LEU A 51 -2.91 3.99 -8.26
N LEU A 52 -3.77 4.73 -7.56
CA LEU A 52 -3.66 6.18 -7.38
C LEU A 52 -2.79 6.47 -6.15
N ASN A 53 -1.78 7.31 -6.28
CA ASN A 53 -1.15 8.00 -5.16
C ASN A 53 -1.93 9.29 -4.88
N PRO A 54 -2.68 9.38 -3.75
CA PRO A 54 -3.57 10.52 -3.50
C PRO A 54 -2.80 11.82 -3.23
N ARG A 55 -1.58 11.73 -2.68
CA ARG A 55 -0.76 12.91 -2.38
C ARG A 55 -0.31 13.64 -3.64
N HIS A 56 0.07 12.91 -4.67
CA HIS A 56 0.61 13.47 -5.92
C HIS A 56 -0.39 13.49 -7.07
N GLY A 57 -1.56 12.87 -6.89
CA GLY A 57 -2.62 12.81 -7.90
C GLY A 57 -2.20 12.01 -9.14
N VAL A 58 -1.31 11.03 -8.99
CA VAL A 58 -0.77 10.23 -10.10
C VAL A 58 -1.11 8.75 -9.98
N ARG A 59 -1.30 8.10 -11.12
CA ARG A 59 -1.52 6.67 -11.24
C ARG A 59 -0.23 5.96 -11.59
N LEU A 60 0.01 4.81 -10.97
CA LEU A 60 1.12 3.93 -11.32
C LEU A 60 1.02 3.55 -12.80
N HIS A 61 2.11 3.70 -13.54
CA HIS A 61 2.13 3.64 -14.99
C HIS A 61 3.44 3.02 -15.49
N SER A 62 3.39 2.27 -16.58
CA SER A 62 4.57 1.77 -17.28
C SER A 62 4.33 1.73 -18.78
N HIS A 63 5.38 1.66 -19.58
CA HIS A 63 5.32 1.82 -21.04
C HIS A 63 6.61 1.31 -21.66
N ASP A 64 6.71 1.25 -22.99
CA ASP A 64 7.91 0.76 -23.67
C ASP A 64 9.05 1.79 -23.79
N VAL A 65 9.45 2.37 -22.65
CA VAL A 65 10.64 3.19 -22.49
C VAL A 65 11.44 2.57 -21.34
N ARG A 66 12.76 2.58 -21.48
CA ARG A 66 13.67 2.01 -20.49
C ARG A 66 14.43 3.12 -19.78
N TYR A 67 14.86 2.86 -18.56
CA TYR A 67 15.79 3.75 -17.89
C TYR A 67 17.12 3.83 -18.67
N GLY A 68 17.68 5.03 -18.78
CA GLY A 68 19.04 5.24 -19.31
C GLY A 68 20.14 5.09 -18.26
N SER A 69 19.75 4.85 -17.01
CA SER A 69 20.62 4.68 -15.84
C SER A 69 20.12 3.49 -15.01
N GLY A 70 20.78 3.23 -13.87
CA GLY A 70 20.36 2.17 -12.96
C GLY A 70 20.43 0.81 -13.64
N SER A 71 19.35 0.04 -13.60
CA SER A 71 19.31 -1.30 -14.17
C SER A 71 19.15 -1.35 -15.70
N GLY A 72 18.74 -0.23 -16.31
CA GLY A 72 18.36 -0.19 -17.74
C GLY A 72 17.06 -0.92 -18.09
N GLN A 73 16.27 -1.34 -17.09
CA GLN A 73 14.99 -2.02 -17.29
C GLN A 73 13.87 -1.05 -17.72
N GLN A 74 12.68 -1.58 -18.02
CA GLN A 74 11.52 -0.78 -18.41
C GLN A 74 11.10 0.14 -17.25
N SER A 75 10.81 1.40 -17.57
CA SER A 75 10.52 2.42 -16.56
C SER A 75 9.12 2.28 -15.96
N VAL A 76 9.01 2.63 -14.68
CA VAL A 76 7.75 2.78 -13.96
C VAL A 76 7.65 4.20 -13.45
N THR A 77 6.48 4.80 -13.61
CA THR A 77 6.26 6.24 -13.46
C THR A 77 4.89 6.51 -12.88
N GLY A 78 4.65 7.77 -12.50
CA GLY A 78 3.34 8.27 -12.12
C GLY A 78 2.77 9.24 -13.17
N VAL A 79 1.55 8.99 -13.66
CA VAL A 79 0.86 9.87 -14.62
C VAL A 79 -0.43 10.45 -14.05
N THR A 80 -0.76 11.69 -14.42
CA THR A 80 -2.02 12.34 -13.99
C THR A 80 -3.23 11.93 -14.85
N ALA A 81 -2.98 11.42 -16.06
CA ALA A 81 -4.02 10.97 -16.99
C ALA A 81 -4.88 9.86 -16.35
N VAL A 82 -6.19 10.09 -16.31
CA VAL A 82 -7.15 9.23 -15.60
C VAL A 82 -7.52 8.00 -16.44
N ASP A 83 -7.62 8.18 -17.75
CA ASP A 83 -8.13 7.21 -18.72
C ASP A 83 -7.02 6.41 -19.42
N ASP A 84 -5.75 6.63 -19.06
CA ASP A 84 -4.62 5.96 -19.70
C ASP A 84 -4.65 4.43 -19.46
N GLY A 85 -4.60 3.66 -20.55
CA GLY A 85 -4.60 2.19 -20.54
C GLY A 85 -3.31 1.58 -19.98
N ASN A 86 -2.19 2.32 -20.03
CA ASN A 86 -0.90 1.92 -19.46
C ASN A 86 -0.82 2.11 -17.93
N SER A 87 -1.94 2.46 -17.30
CA SER A 87 -2.06 2.49 -15.84
C SER A 87 -2.77 1.26 -15.25
N TYR A 88 -3.10 0.26 -16.08
CA TYR A 88 -3.74 -0.97 -15.63
C TYR A 88 -2.73 -2.02 -15.15
N TRP A 89 -2.93 -2.50 -13.93
CA TRP A 89 -2.13 -3.54 -13.28
C TRP A 89 -3.01 -4.70 -12.83
N ARG A 90 -2.64 -5.92 -13.22
CA ARG A 90 -3.31 -7.15 -12.81
C ARG A 90 -2.72 -7.65 -11.49
N VAL A 91 -3.59 -7.90 -10.51
CA VAL A 91 -3.24 -8.48 -9.22
C VAL A 91 -3.12 -10.01 -9.34
N ARG A 92 -1.96 -10.57 -9.02
CA ARG A 92 -1.68 -12.02 -9.02
C ARG A 92 -1.06 -12.50 -7.71
N GLY A 93 -1.12 -13.81 -7.46
CA GLY A 93 -0.26 -14.44 -6.47
C GLY A 93 1.20 -14.46 -6.90
N LYS A 94 2.12 -14.65 -5.95
CA LYS A 94 3.54 -14.91 -6.25
C LYS A 94 3.73 -16.26 -6.95
N THR A 95 4.85 -16.47 -7.66
CA THR A 95 5.12 -17.65 -8.52
C THR A 95 4.85 -19.00 -7.86
N SER A 96 5.02 -19.11 -6.54
CA SER A 96 4.85 -20.36 -5.78
C SER A 96 3.54 -20.43 -4.97
N THR A 97 2.63 -19.47 -5.11
CA THR A 97 1.37 -19.45 -4.34
C THR A 97 0.20 -19.22 -5.29
N VAL A 98 -0.64 -20.25 -5.39
CA VAL A 98 -1.90 -20.15 -6.13
C VAL A 98 -2.75 -19.06 -5.48
N CYS A 99 -3.06 -18.02 -6.25
CA CYS A 99 -4.08 -17.06 -5.88
C CYS A 99 -5.19 -17.09 -6.93
N GLU A 100 -6.22 -17.89 -6.64
CA GLU A 100 -7.31 -18.10 -7.57
C GLU A 100 -8.07 -16.80 -7.81
N ARG A 101 -8.57 -16.66 -9.04
CA ARG A 101 -9.39 -15.51 -9.44
C ARG A 101 -10.57 -15.36 -8.48
N GLY A 102 -10.78 -14.15 -7.97
CA GLY A 102 -11.85 -13.87 -7.00
C GLY A 102 -11.46 -14.13 -5.54
N THR A 103 -10.31 -14.73 -5.24
CA THR A 103 -9.83 -14.84 -3.86
C THR A 103 -9.50 -13.46 -3.29
N PRO A 104 -10.10 -13.03 -2.16
CA PRO A 104 -9.76 -11.75 -1.52
C PRO A 104 -8.30 -11.70 -1.06
N VAL A 105 -7.62 -10.58 -1.38
CA VAL A 105 -6.22 -10.37 -0.97
C VAL A 105 -6.17 -10.01 0.51
N ARG A 106 -5.43 -10.77 1.30
CA ARG A 106 -5.25 -10.51 2.74
C ARG A 106 -4.26 -9.38 2.98
N CYS A 107 -4.48 -8.59 4.03
CA CYS A 107 -3.43 -7.70 4.52
C CYS A 107 -2.24 -8.54 5.01
N GLY A 108 -1.02 -8.14 4.64
CA GLY A 108 0.22 -8.89 4.85
C GLY A 108 0.52 -9.96 3.79
N GLN A 109 -0.36 -10.17 2.81
CA GLN A 109 -0.11 -11.13 1.72
C GLN A 109 0.88 -10.56 0.70
N ALA A 110 1.83 -11.37 0.26
CA ALA A 110 2.68 -11.08 -0.89
C ALA A 110 1.92 -11.35 -2.20
N ILE A 111 1.96 -10.38 -3.12
CA ILE A 111 1.33 -10.43 -4.44
C ILE A 111 2.31 -9.99 -5.51
N ARG A 112 1.92 -10.15 -6.77
CA ARG A 112 2.54 -9.48 -7.92
C ARG A 112 1.56 -8.54 -8.58
N LEU A 113 2.08 -7.44 -9.09
CA LEU A 113 1.36 -6.48 -9.92
C LEU A 113 1.94 -6.57 -11.33
N THR A 114 1.19 -7.17 -12.25
CA THR A 114 1.63 -7.30 -13.65
C THR A 114 1.01 -6.19 -14.48
N HIS A 115 1.83 -5.37 -15.14
CA HIS A 115 1.38 -4.34 -16.07
C HIS A 115 0.67 -5.00 -17.26
N VAL A 116 -0.57 -4.58 -17.53
CA VAL A 116 -1.44 -5.30 -18.47
C VAL A 116 -0.91 -5.25 -19.90
N ASN A 117 -0.42 -4.09 -20.35
CA ASN A 117 -0.07 -3.90 -21.76
C ASN A 117 1.31 -4.45 -22.14
N THR A 118 2.24 -4.55 -21.19
CA THR A 118 3.60 -5.07 -21.45
C THR A 118 3.83 -6.46 -20.88
N GLY A 119 2.91 -6.99 -20.09
CA GLY A 119 3.06 -8.29 -19.41
C GLY A 119 4.15 -8.29 -18.33
N ARG A 120 4.77 -7.15 -18.02
CA ARG A 120 5.89 -7.08 -17.07
C ARG A 120 5.42 -6.92 -15.63
N ASN A 121 6.15 -7.46 -14.67
CA ASN A 121 5.87 -7.31 -13.25
C ASN A 121 6.48 -6.03 -12.69
N LEU A 122 5.79 -5.41 -11.74
CA LEU A 122 6.36 -4.37 -10.90
C LEU A 122 7.52 -4.97 -10.09
N HIS A 123 8.70 -4.40 -10.24
CA HIS A 123 9.95 -4.98 -9.77
C HIS A 123 10.78 -3.95 -9.01
N SER A 124 11.59 -4.41 -8.06
CA SER A 124 12.55 -3.55 -7.39
C SER A 124 13.78 -4.31 -6.90
N HIS A 125 14.89 -3.60 -6.75
CA HIS A 125 16.22 -4.19 -6.54
C HIS A 125 17.20 -3.13 -6.06
N HIS A 126 18.43 -3.52 -5.74
CA HIS A 126 19.48 -2.61 -5.24
C HIS A 126 20.15 -1.78 -6.34
N PHE A 127 19.33 -1.15 -7.19
CA PHE A 127 19.76 -0.09 -8.11
C PHE A 127 19.23 1.26 -7.63
N THR A 128 19.94 2.32 -7.99
CA THR A 128 19.58 3.69 -7.66
C THR A 128 18.55 4.23 -8.66
N SER A 129 17.50 4.87 -8.16
CA SER A 129 16.45 5.47 -8.98
C SER A 129 16.97 6.68 -9.77
N PRO A 130 16.46 6.94 -10.98
CA PRO A 130 17.10 7.87 -11.91
C PRO A 130 17.16 9.34 -11.47
N LEU A 131 16.19 9.82 -10.68
CA LEU A 131 16.06 11.25 -10.36
C LEU A 131 16.35 11.55 -8.89
N SER A 132 15.76 10.80 -7.95
CA SER A 132 15.89 11.09 -6.50
C SER A 132 17.02 10.32 -5.81
N GLY A 133 17.61 9.32 -6.45
CA GLY A 133 18.65 8.50 -5.84
C GLY A 133 18.13 7.48 -4.82
N ASN A 134 16.81 7.24 -4.78
CA ASN A 134 16.18 6.21 -3.95
C ASN A 134 16.39 4.80 -4.54
N GLN A 135 15.67 3.79 -4.05
CA GLN A 135 15.71 2.46 -4.66
C GLN A 135 14.88 2.44 -5.96
N GLU A 136 15.46 1.93 -7.04
CA GLU A 136 14.80 1.87 -8.35
C GLU A 136 13.58 0.93 -8.33
N VAL A 137 12.48 1.39 -8.91
CA VAL A 137 11.31 0.58 -9.23
C VAL A 137 11.18 0.52 -10.75
N SER A 138 11.05 -0.68 -11.29
CA SER A 138 11.05 -0.96 -12.73
C SER A 138 9.94 -1.95 -13.10
N ALA A 139 9.79 -2.20 -14.39
CA ALA A 139 8.96 -3.29 -14.91
C ALA A 139 9.86 -4.37 -15.53
N PHE A 140 9.79 -5.58 -14.98
CA PHE A 140 10.69 -6.69 -15.29
C PHE A 140 9.93 -7.96 -15.70
N GLY A 141 10.64 -8.92 -16.29
CA GLY A 141 10.05 -10.18 -16.73
C GLY A 141 9.25 -10.05 -18.03
N GLU A 142 8.45 -11.07 -18.31
CA GLU A 142 7.64 -11.21 -19.53
C GLU A 142 6.42 -12.09 -19.21
N ASP A 143 5.23 -11.75 -19.73
CA ASP A 143 3.96 -12.48 -19.49
C ASP A 143 3.62 -12.76 -18.01
N GLY A 144 4.14 -11.91 -17.13
CA GLY A 144 4.01 -11.95 -15.68
C GLY A 144 4.89 -13.01 -15.02
N GLU A 145 5.76 -13.66 -15.79
CA GLU A 145 6.86 -14.47 -15.29
C GLU A 145 8.06 -13.58 -14.96
N GLY A 146 8.76 -13.90 -13.89
CA GLY A 146 9.90 -13.15 -13.37
C GLY A 146 10.39 -13.80 -12.08
N ASP A 147 11.07 -13.07 -11.20
CA ASP A 147 11.76 -13.63 -10.04
C ASP A 147 11.17 -13.15 -8.70
N VAL A 148 11.83 -13.45 -7.59
CA VAL A 148 11.35 -13.12 -6.24
C VAL A 148 11.31 -11.62 -5.95
N LEU A 149 11.98 -10.81 -6.77
CA LEU A 149 12.02 -9.34 -6.65
C LEU A 149 10.80 -8.66 -7.31
N ASP A 150 9.88 -9.46 -7.83
CA ASP A 150 8.55 -9.02 -8.27
C ASP A 150 7.51 -9.06 -7.14
N ASP A 151 7.86 -9.61 -5.97
CA ASP A 151 6.93 -9.85 -4.88
C ASP A 151 6.78 -8.59 -3.98
N TRP A 152 5.53 -8.17 -3.78
CA TRP A 152 5.17 -7.02 -2.95
C TRP A 152 4.18 -7.43 -1.86
N THR A 153 4.53 -7.18 -0.61
CA THR A 153 3.66 -7.38 0.55
C THR A 153 2.64 -6.24 0.66
N VAL A 154 1.36 -6.58 0.62
CA VAL A 154 0.25 -5.64 0.76
C VAL A 154 0.11 -5.21 2.22
N LEU A 155 0.23 -3.92 2.50
CA LEU A 155 0.03 -3.34 3.83
C LEU A 155 -1.27 -2.53 3.83
N CYS A 156 -2.32 -3.06 4.43
CA CYS A 156 -3.64 -2.44 4.52
C CYS A 156 -4.21 -2.53 5.94
N SER A 157 -5.26 -1.76 6.20
CA SER A 157 -6.05 -1.86 7.42
C SER A 157 -7.01 -3.05 7.37
N GLY A 158 -7.29 -3.64 8.53
CA GLY A 158 -8.22 -4.76 8.65
C GLY A 158 -7.65 -6.09 8.16
N ARG A 159 -8.55 -6.99 7.74
CA ARG A 159 -8.20 -8.39 7.38
C ARG A 159 -7.87 -8.55 5.90
N TYR A 160 -8.50 -7.78 5.04
CA TYR A 160 -8.39 -7.86 3.59
C TYR A 160 -8.20 -6.49 2.99
N TRP A 161 -7.59 -6.43 1.81
CA TRP A 161 -7.40 -5.20 1.07
C TRP A 161 -8.75 -4.67 0.57
N ASP A 162 -9.26 -3.67 1.27
CA ASP A 162 -10.46 -2.93 0.90
C ASP A 162 -10.16 -1.91 -0.21
N ARG A 163 -11.04 -1.81 -1.22
CA ARG A 163 -10.86 -0.91 -2.36
C ARG A 163 -10.94 0.57 -1.98
N SER A 164 -11.76 0.90 -0.99
CA SER A 164 -12.01 2.29 -0.59
C SER A 164 -10.95 2.83 0.38
N SER A 165 -10.11 1.95 0.92
CA SER A 165 -9.09 2.27 1.90
C SER A 165 -7.72 2.48 1.26
N GLU A 166 -6.87 3.25 1.94
CA GLU A 166 -5.47 3.38 1.56
C GLU A 166 -4.70 2.07 1.78
N VAL A 167 -3.69 1.85 0.93
CA VAL A 167 -2.82 0.69 0.94
C VAL A 167 -1.37 1.14 0.71
N ARG A 168 -0.42 0.36 1.19
CA ARG A 168 1.00 0.49 0.84
C ARG A 168 1.53 -0.84 0.32
N PHE A 169 2.57 -0.79 -0.50
CA PHE A 169 3.22 -1.99 -1.02
C PHE A 169 4.66 -1.98 -0.54
N ARG A 170 5.02 -2.98 0.25
CA ARG A 170 6.40 -3.20 0.70
C ARG A 170 7.04 -4.24 -0.19
N HIS A 171 8.14 -3.89 -0.85
CA HIS A 171 8.92 -4.82 -1.63
C HIS A 171 9.44 -5.93 -0.72
N SER A 172 9.09 -7.19 -1.01
CA SER A 172 9.27 -8.29 -0.05
C SER A 172 10.75 -8.62 0.22
N SER A 173 11.66 -8.33 -0.71
CA SER A 173 13.09 -8.65 -0.56
C SER A 173 13.93 -7.53 0.05
N THR A 174 13.49 -6.26 -0.03
CA THR A 174 14.29 -5.10 0.44
C THR A 174 13.59 -4.27 1.50
N ASP A 175 12.36 -4.62 1.87
CA ASP A 175 11.49 -3.90 2.80
C ASP A 175 11.16 -2.44 2.43
N ALA A 176 11.58 -1.98 1.25
CA ALA A 176 11.32 -0.64 0.75
C ALA A 176 9.86 -0.48 0.31
N LEU A 177 9.29 0.71 0.51
CA LEU A 177 7.90 1.04 0.22
C LEU A 177 7.77 1.74 -1.13
N LEU A 178 6.88 1.24 -1.99
CA LEU A 178 6.53 1.88 -3.27
C LEU A 178 6.04 3.32 -3.05
N SER A 179 6.69 4.29 -3.68
CA SER A 179 6.55 5.72 -3.37
C SER A 179 6.70 6.63 -4.59
N VAL A 180 6.29 7.90 -4.42
CA VAL A 180 6.48 9.00 -5.38
C VAL A 180 6.80 10.28 -4.59
N THR A 181 7.91 10.97 -4.82
CA THR A 181 8.26 12.21 -4.06
C THR A 181 8.17 13.51 -4.86
N GLY A 182 7.92 13.44 -6.17
CA GLY A 182 7.46 14.57 -6.98
C GLY A 182 8.36 14.96 -8.16
N GLU A 183 9.57 14.39 -8.23
CA GLU A 183 10.52 14.51 -9.33
C GLU A 183 9.85 14.10 -10.64
N GLN A 184 10.13 14.84 -11.71
CA GLN A 184 9.51 14.61 -13.01
C GLN A 184 10.55 14.39 -14.09
N TYR A 185 10.25 13.47 -15.00
CA TYR A 185 11.09 13.22 -16.16
C TYR A 185 10.93 14.31 -17.21
N GLY A 186 12.01 14.52 -17.97
CA GLY A 186 12.00 15.26 -19.23
C GLY A 186 11.59 14.35 -20.40
N ARG A 187 12.08 14.67 -21.61
CA ARG A 187 11.85 13.82 -22.80
C ARG A 187 12.47 12.42 -22.61
N PRO A 188 11.86 11.36 -23.19
CA PRO A 188 10.63 11.37 -24.00
C PRO A 188 9.33 11.35 -23.18
N ILE A 189 9.39 11.18 -21.87
CA ILE A 189 8.24 10.99 -20.96
C ILE A 189 7.98 12.24 -20.09
N HIS A 190 7.93 13.39 -20.76
CA HIS A 190 7.89 14.69 -20.11
C HIS A 190 6.72 14.81 -19.12
N GLY A 191 7.03 15.21 -17.89
CA GLY A 191 6.03 15.49 -16.84
C GLY A 191 5.54 14.26 -16.08
N GLN A 192 5.96 13.05 -16.47
CA GLN A 192 5.68 11.86 -15.68
C GLN A 192 6.53 11.89 -14.41
N ARG A 193 5.95 11.52 -13.26
CA ARG A 193 6.64 11.51 -11.97
C ARG A 193 7.48 10.25 -11.81
N GLU A 194 8.62 10.37 -11.13
CA GLU A 194 9.41 9.22 -10.70
C GLU A 194 8.63 8.39 -9.67
N VAL A 195 8.56 7.09 -9.93
CA VAL A 195 8.18 6.09 -8.94
C VAL A 195 9.45 5.38 -8.50
N HIS A 196 9.64 5.25 -7.19
CA HIS A 196 10.79 4.58 -6.58
C HIS A 196 10.34 3.88 -5.29
N ALA A 197 11.27 3.22 -4.60
CA ALA A 197 11.01 2.64 -3.29
C ALA A 197 11.87 3.31 -2.21
N MET A 198 11.24 3.59 -1.06
CA MET A 198 11.88 4.26 0.09
C MET A 198 11.96 3.33 1.30
N ALA A 199 13.07 3.37 2.05
CA ALA A 199 13.25 2.54 3.24
C ALA A 199 12.38 2.98 4.45
N TYR A 200 11.91 4.23 4.45
CA TYR A 200 11.09 4.79 5.51
C TYR A 200 9.68 5.10 5.01
N SER A 201 8.72 5.05 5.94
CA SER A 201 7.33 5.39 5.63
C SER A 201 7.15 6.90 5.58
N SER A 202 6.47 7.40 4.55
CA SER A 202 5.96 8.76 4.48
C SER A 202 4.54 8.77 3.87
N GLN A 203 3.96 9.95 3.74
CA GLN A 203 2.68 10.14 3.05
C GLN A 203 2.76 9.82 1.54
N ASP A 204 3.98 9.78 0.99
CA ASP A 204 4.25 9.46 -0.42
C ASP A 204 4.10 7.98 -0.74
N CYS A 205 4.07 7.12 0.28
CA CYS A 205 4.00 5.68 0.12
C CYS A 205 2.56 5.14 0.03
N TYR A 206 1.56 6.00 0.24
CA TYR A 206 0.15 5.60 0.23
C TYR A 206 -0.41 5.57 -1.19
N TRP A 207 -1.21 4.53 -1.44
CA TRP A 207 -1.89 4.29 -2.70
C TRP A 207 -3.35 3.91 -2.45
N GLN A 208 -4.17 3.97 -3.48
CA GLN A 208 -5.55 3.53 -3.45
C GLN A 208 -5.90 2.79 -4.74
N ALA A 209 -6.61 1.66 -4.62
CA ALA A 209 -7.09 0.92 -5.79
C ALA A 209 -8.32 1.61 -6.38
N MET A 210 -8.26 1.98 -7.66
CA MET A 210 -9.36 2.67 -8.34
C MET A 210 -9.52 2.20 -9.79
N GLU A 211 -10.62 2.63 -10.42
CA GLU A 211 -10.78 2.69 -11.88
C GLU A 211 -10.46 1.36 -12.60
N GLY A 212 -10.93 0.24 -12.03
CA GLY A 212 -10.55 -1.11 -12.44
C GLY A 212 -11.71 -2.08 -12.66
N ILE A 213 -11.37 -3.27 -13.15
CA ILE A 213 -12.25 -4.44 -13.24
C ILE A 213 -11.96 -5.32 -12.03
N PHE A 214 -12.88 -5.31 -11.07
CA PHE A 214 -12.76 -6.08 -9.83
C PHE A 214 -13.50 -7.39 -9.94
N MET A 215 -12.81 -8.50 -9.68
CA MET A 215 -13.45 -9.81 -9.69
C MET A 215 -14.38 -9.94 -8.48
N LYS A 216 -15.54 -10.57 -8.67
CA LYS A 216 -16.43 -10.89 -7.56
C LYS A 216 -15.68 -11.85 -6.61
N PRO A 217 -15.72 -11.62 -5.29
CA PRO A 217 -15.23 -12.59 -4.33
C PRO A 217 -15.84 -13.97 -4.60
N SER A 218 -15.01 -15.01 -4.67
CA SER A 218 -15.53 -16.39 -4.70
C SER A 218 -16.28 -16.65 -3.41
N GLU A 219 -17.47 -17.24 -3.50
CA GLU A 219 -18.14 -17.77 -2.33
C GLU A 219 -17.27 -18.91 -1.81
N ALA A 220 -16.81 -18.80 -0.56
CA ALA A 220 -16.14 -19.93 0.08
C ALA A 220 -17.12 -21.12 0.05
N PRO A 221 -16.66 -22.36 -0.19
CA PRO A 221 -17.53 -23.51 -0.08
C PRO A 221 -18.12 -23.49 1.33
N LEU A 222 -19.42 -23.26 1.43
CA LEU A 222 -20.14 -23.55 2.67
C LEU A 222 -19.87 -25.04 2.92
N LEU A 223 -19.18 -25.35 4.02
CA LEU A 223 -19.17 -26.70 4.54
C LEU A 223 -20.63 -27.05 4.76
N ASN A 224 -21.23 -27.82 3.85
CA ASN A 224 -22.53 -28.43 4.06
C ASN A 224 -22.38 -29.38 5.26
N PRO A 225 -23.04 -29.13 6.40
CA PRO A 225 -23.01 -30.07 7.53
C PRO A 225 -23.86 -31.32 7.29
N GLU A 226 -24.52 -31.42 6.14
CA GLU A 226 -25.58 -32.39 5.87
C GLU A 226 -25.19 -33.26 4.67
N THR A 227 -24.34 -34.27 4.92
CA THR A 227 -24.44 -35.62 4.30
C THR A 227 -23.25 -36.46 4.76
N TYR A 228 -23.41 -37.22 5.84
CA TYR A 228 -23.57 -38.67 5.72
C TYR A 228 -24.11 -39.21 7.04
N HIS A 229 -25.39 -39.54 6.98
CA HIS A 229 -26.06 -40.46 7.88
C HIS A 229 -25.25 -41.74 8.00
N GLY A 230 -25.16 -42.26 9.22
CA GLY A 230 -24.73 -43.63 9.45
C GLY A 230 -25.76 -44.61 8.86
N GLU A 231 -25.25 -45.66 8.24
CA GLU A 231 -25.97 -46.92 8.13
C GLU A 231 -25.18 -47.99 8.87
N LEU A 232 -25.93 -48.75 9.66
CA LEU A 232 -25.56 -49.88 10.50
C LEU A 232 -25.24 -51.12 9.65
#